data_AF-A0A5W7MLV7-F1
#
_entry.id   AF-A0A5W7MLV7-F1
#
_cell.length_a   1.000
_cell.length_b   1.000
_cell.length_c   1.000
_cell.angle_alpha   90.00
_cell.angle_beta   90.00
_cell.angle_gamma   90.00
#
_symmetry.space_group_name_H-M   'P 1'
#
loop_
_entity.id
_entity.type
_entity.pdbx_description
1 polymer ?
#
loop_
_entity_poly.entity_id
_entity_poly.type
_entity_poly.pdbx_seq_one_letter_code
_entity_poly.pdbx_strand_id
1 'polypeptide(L)'
;MRDTVDPVFSLGISSLWDELRHMPTGGVWWVNADRQQDAISLVNQTIASQTENANVAVIGMEGDPGKVIKLDESHGPEKIRLFTMPDSEKGLYSLPHDLLCSVNPTHYFFILICANNTWRNITSESLHKWLEKMNKWTRFHHCSLLVINPCNNSDKQSSLLMGEYRSLFGLASLRFQGDQHLFDIAFWCNEKGVSARQQLLLCQQDERWTLSHQEETAIQPRSDEKRILSHVAVLEGAPPLSEHWTLFDNNEALFNDARTAQAATIIFSLTQNNQIEPLARRIHTLRRQRGSALKIVVRENIASLRATDERLLLGCGANMIIPWNAPLSRCLTLIESVQGQQFSRYVPEDITTLLSMTQPLKLRGFQPWDTFCDAIHTMMSNTLLPADGKGVLVALRPVPGIRVEQALTLCRPNRTGDIMTIGGNRLVLFLSFCRVNDLDTALNHIFPLPTGDIFSNRMVWFEDKQISAELVQMRLLSPELWGTPLPLAKRADPVINAEHDGRIWRRIPEPLRLLDDTAERAS
;
A
#
# COMPACT_ATOMS: atom_id res chain seq x y z
N MET A 1 29.29 -21.30 35.66
CA MET A 1 28.53 -20.60 34.61
C MET A 1 28.03 -21.66 33.63
N ARG A 2 26.79 -22.11 33.80
CA ARG A 2 26.01 -22.67 32.70
C ARG A 2 25.12 -21.51 32.26
N ASP A 3 25.26 -21.06 31.03
CA ASP A 3 24.32 -20.13 30.42
C ASP A 3 23.00 -20.88 30.23
N THR A 4 22.19 -20.96 31.29
CA THR A 4 20.81 -21.41 31.19
C THR A 4 20.01 -20.25 30.65
N VAL A 5 19.70 -20.29 29.36
CA VAL A 5 18.78 -19.35 28.72
C VAL A 5 17.47 -19.40 29.50
N ASP A 6 17.08 -18.26 30.08
CA ASP A 6 15.82 -18.10 30.79
C ASP A 6 14.66 -18.41 29.82
N PRO A 7 13.70 -19.28 30.20
CA PRO A 7 12.61 -19.65 29.32
C PRO A 7 11.66 -18.47 29.11
N VAL A 8 11.18 -18.33 27.88
CA VAL A 8 10.20 -17.30 27.50
C VAL A 8 8.86 -17.98 27.28
N PHE A 9 7.86 -17.59 28.07
CA PHE A 9 6.49 -18.09 27.92
C PHE A 9 5.75 -17.26 26.88
N SER A 10 4.75 -17.85 26.23
CA SER A 10 3.98 -17.17 25.18
C SER A 10 2.52 -16.94 25.57
N LEU A 11 1.96 -15.77 25.25
CA LEU A 11 0.52 -15.54 25.36
C LEU A 11 -0.21 -16.31 24.26
N GLY A 12 -1.33 -16.94 24.61
CA GLY A 12 -2.12 -17.81 23.72
C GLY A 12 -3.00 -17.05 22.73
N ILE A 13 -2.45 -16.13 21.95
CA ILE A 13 -3.14 -15.49 20.83
C ILE A 13 -2.28 -15.71 19.59
N SER A 14 -2.84 -16.35 18.59
CA SER A 14 -2.14 -16.68 17.35
C SER A 14 -1.91 -15.44 16.49
N SER A 15 -0.78 -15.42 15.79
CA SER A 15 -0.32 -14.31 14.93
C SER A 15 0.08 -13.00 15.65
N LEU A 16 0.15 -12.97 16.98
CA LEU A 16 0.77 -11.85 17.70
C LEU A 16 2.27 -11.74 17.36
N TRP A 17 2.76 -10.50 17.23
CA TRP A 17 4.19 -10.23 17.15
C TRP A 17 4.90 -10.65 18.44
N ASP A 18 6.17 -11.04 18.33
CA ASP A 18 6.98 -11.47 19.48
C ASP A 18 7.04 -10.41 20.60
N GLU A 19 6.91 -9.12 20.26
CA GLU A 19 6.84 -7.99 21.21
C GLU A 19 5.66 -8.09 22.20
N LEU A 20 4.53 -8.62 21.75
CA LEU A 20 3.31 -8.78 22.55
C LEU A 20 3.08 -10.20 23.03
N ARG A 21 3.74 -11.17 22.38
CA ARG A 21 3.56 -12.59 22.68
C ARG A 21 4.44 -13.04 23.84
N HIS A 22 5.65 -12.51 23.96
CA HIS A 22 6.64 -13.03 24.90
C HIS A 22 6.46 -12.51 26.33
N MET A 23 6.52 -13.44 27.28
CA MET A 23 6.53 -13.23 28.72
C MET A 23 7.79 -13.89 29.31
N PRO A 24 8.92 -13.17 29.38
CA PRO A 24 10.17 -13.69 29.96
C PRO A 24 10.02 -14.05 31.45
N THR A 25 10.97 -14.77 32.04
CA THR A 25 10.98 -15.01 33.49
C THR A 25 11.22 -13.72 34.29
N GLY A 26 10.62 -13.62 35.47
CA GLY A 26 10.82 -12.49 36.39
C GLY A 26 9.80 -11.36 36.25
N GLY A 27 8.76 -11.53 35.43
CA GLY A 27 7.70 -10.53 35.25
C GLY A 27 6.34 -10.95 35.81
N VAL A 28 5.49 -9.94 35.99
CA VAL A 28 4.07 -10.10 36.34
C VAL A 28 3.24 -9.45 35.23
N TRP A 29 2.37 -10.23 34.60
CA TRP A 29 1.43 -9.79 33.57
C TRP A 29 0.01 -9.82 34.10
N TRP A 30 -0.78 -8.83 33.68
CA TRP A 30 -2.17 -8.68 34.09
C TRP A 30 -3.08 -8.55 32.87
N VAL A 31 -4.10 -9.39 32.79
CA VAL A 31 -5.11 -9.33 31.72
C VAL A 31 -6.51 -9.28 32.34
N ASN A 32 -7.23 -8.20 32.07
CA ASN A 32 -8.65 -8.11 32.39
C ASN A 32 -9.47 -8.74 31.27
N ALA A 33 -10.57 -9.40 31.59
CA ALA A 33 -11.52 -9.92 30.60
C ALA A 33 -12.95 -9.53 30.99
N ASP A 34 -13.75 -9.05 30.04
CA ASP A 34 -15.14 -8.67 30.30
C ASP A 34 -16.03 -9.89 30.61
N ARG A 35 -15.71 -11.05 30.01
CA ARG A 35 -16.47 -12.30 30.18
C ARG A 35 -15.60 -13.38 30.78
N GLN A 36 -16.17 -14.15 31.70
CA GLN A 36 -15.51 -15.31 32.32
C GLN A 36 -15.19 -16.41 31.28
N GLN A 37 -16.03 -16.59 30.27
CA GLN A 37 -15.78 -17.54 29.18
C GLN A 37 -14.52 -17.16 28.37
N ASP A 38 -14.37 -15.88 28.04
CA ASP A 38 -13.22 -15.37 27.30
C ASP A 38 -11.92 -15.51 28.11
N ALA A 39 -11.98 -15.27 29.42
CA ALA A 39 -10.87 -15.49 30.35
C ALA A 39 -10.41 -16.96 30.33
N ILE A 40 -11.35 -17.90 30.41
CA ILE A 40 -11.06 -19.34 30.37
C ILE A 40 -10.49 -19.74 29.01
N SER A 41 -11.07 -19.23 27.92
CA SER A 41 -10.56 -19.49 26.56
C SER A 41 -9.12 -18.99 26.40
N LEU A 42 -8.80 -17.80 26.91
CA LEU A 42 -7.45 -17.26 26.88
C LEU A 42 -6.47 -18.12 27.70
N VAL A 43 -6.87 -18.62 28.88
CA VAL A 43 -6.07 -19.55 29.68
C VAL A 43 -5.77 -20.83 28.89
N ASN A 44 -6.81 -21.46 28.31
CA ASN A 44 -6.66 -22.72 27.57
C ASN A 44 -5.67 -22.57 26.42
N GLN A 45 -5.78 -21.48 25.65
CA GLN A 45 -4.88 -21.22 24.54
C GLN A 45 -3.47 -20.83 25.00
N THR A 46 -3.34 -20.12 26.12
CA THR A 46 -2.03 -19.78 26.69
C THR A 46 -1.32 -21.03 27.19
N ILE A 47 -2.04 -22.02 27.71
CA ILE A 47 -1.46 -23.32 28.06
C ILE A 47 -1.04 -24.07 26.79
N ALA A 48 -1.92 -24.11 25.77
CA ALA A 48 -1.65 -24.82 24.51
C ALA A 48 -0.48 -24.21 23.71
N SER A 49 -0.15 -22.93 23.92
CA SER A 49 0.97 -22.26 23.24
C SER A 49 2.34 -22.48 23.89
N GLN A 50 2.41 -23.18 25.02
CA GLN A 50 3.68 -23.50 25.67
C GLN A 50 4.34 -24.74 25.06
N THR A 51 5.66 -24.86 25.28
CA THR A 51 6.44 -26.03 24.87
C THR A 51 6.16 -27.25 25.76
N GLU A 52 6.41 -28.45 25.24
CA GLU A 52 6.18 -29.73 25.95
C GLU A 52 6.90 -29.80 27.31
N ASN A 53 8.09 -29.22 27.39
CA ASN A 53 8.94 -29.19 28.60
C ASN A 53 8.64 -28.03 29.56
N ALA A 54 7.64 -27.19 29.27
CA ALA A 54 7.32 -26.04 30.11
C ALA A 54 6.65 -26.45 31.43
N ASN A 55 7.13 -25.88 32.53
CA ASN A 55 6.53 -26.09 33.85
C ASN A 55 5.38 -25.09 34.07
N VAL A 56 4.13 -25.55 33.98
CA VAL A 56 2.94 -24.69 34.10
C VAL A 56 2.10 -25.08 35.32
N ALA A 57 1.69 -24.07 36.10
CA ALA A 57 0.74 -24.21 37.20
C ALA A 57 -0.43 -23.25 37.04
N VAL A 58 -1.65 -23.75 37.20
CA VAL A 58 -2.87 -22.94 37.15
C VAL A 58 -3.53 -22.92 38.52
N ILE A 59 -3.86 -21.72 38.99
CA ILE A 59 -4.42 -21.45 40.32
C ILE A 59 -5.81 -20.82 40.12
N GLY A 60 -6.87 -21.49 40.57
CA GLY A 60 -8.23 -20.95 40.56
C GLY A 60 -8.66 -20.44 41.93
N MET A 61 -9.18 -19.20 42.00
CA MET A 61 -9.73 -18.62 43.25
C MET A 61 -11.19 -19.03 43.55
N GLU A 62 -11.97 -19.36 42.54
CA GLU A 62 -13.32 -19.90 42.69
C GLU A 62 -13.54 -21.05 41.71
N GLY A 63 -13.48 -22.28 42.25
CA GLY A 63 -13.74 -23.49 41.50
C GLY A 63 -12.49 -24.32 41.18
N ASP A 64 -12.74 -25.58 40.84
CA ASP A 64 -11.71 -26.53 40.44
C ASP A 64 -11.27 -26.22 39.00
N PRO A 65 -10.03 -25.75 38.77
CA PRO A 65 -9.55 -25.44 37.42
C PRO A 65 -9.58 -26.69 36.51
N GLY A 66 -9.56 -27.90 37.06
CA GLY A 66 -9.64 -29.14 36.29
C GLY A 66 -10.99 -29.37 35.59
N LYS A 67 -12.07 -28.73 36.04
CA LYS A 67 -13.40 -28.81 35.39
C LYS A 67 -13.62 -27.72 34.34
N VAL A 68 -12.79 -26.68 34.38
CA VAL A 68 -12.98 -25.45 33.61
C VAL A 68 -12.02 -25.41 32.42
N ILE A 69 -10.81 -25.94 32.59
CA ILE A 69 -9.78 -25.99 31.57
C ILE A 69 -10.07 -27.14 30.62
N LYS A 70 -10.20 -26.83 29.32
CA LYS A 70 -10.33 -27.82 28.24
C LYS A 70 -9.09 -27.69 27.37
N LEU A 71 -8.23 -28.70 27.39
CA LEU A 71 -7.01 -28.73 26.58
C LEU A 71 -7.21 -29.65 25.39
N ASP A 72 -6.66 -29.26 24.26
CA ASP A 72 -6.57 -30.05 23.06
C ASP A 72 -5.32 -30.95 23.18
N GLU A 73 -5.46 -32.27 23.05
CA GLU A 73 -4.37 -33.25 23.28
C GLU A 73 -3.18 -33.08 22.34
N SER A 74 -3.33 -32.28 21.29
CA SER A 74 -2.35 -32.10 20.23
C SER A 74 -1.22 -31.11 20.54
N HIS A 75 -1.42 -30.17 21.49
CA HIS A 75 -0.46 -29.08 21.76
C HIS A 75 -0.49 -28.62 23.24
N GLY A 76 0.68 -28.54 23.90
CA GLY A 76 0.81 -28.01 25.26
C GLY A 76 1.89 -28.73 26.10
N PRO A 77 2.06 -28.35 27.38
CA PRO A 77 3.04 -28.96 28.27
C PRO A 77 2.62 -30.38 28.71
N GLU A 78 3.59 -31.28 28.90
CA GLU A 78 3.32 -32.67 29.33
C GLU A 78 2.64 -32.78 30.70
N LYS A 79 2.92 -31.82 31.60
CA LYS A 79 2.43 -31.82 32.98
C LYS A 79 1.95 -30.43 33.37
N ILE A 80 0.72 -30.37 33.86
CA ILE A 80 0.11 -29.15 34.39
C ILE A 80 -0.26 -29.40 35.84
N ARG A 81 0.17 -28.51 36.73
CA ARG A 81 -0.24 -28.55 38.14
C ARG A 81 -1.44 -27.65 38.35
N LEU A 82 -2.46 -28.17 39.01
CA LEU A 82 -3.70 -27.46 39.28
C LEU A 82 -3.82 -27.21 40.77
N PHE A 83 -4.06 -25.95 41.13
CA PHE A 83 -4.23 -25.51 42.50
C PHE A 83 -5.56 -24.78 42.66
N THR A 84 -6.19 -24.96 43.81
CA THR A 84 -7.40 -24.24 44.21
C THR A 84 -7.10 -23.40 45.43
N MET A 85 -7.53 -22.14 45.41
CA MET A 85 -7.40 -21.21 46.52
C MET A 85 -8.79 -20.68 46.89
N PRO A 86 -9.08 -20.39 48.17
CA PRO A 86 -10.32 -19.71 48.53
C PRO A 86 -10.33 -18.25 48.08
N ASP A 87 -11.52 -17.73 47.73
CA ASP A 87 -11.76 -16.31 47.44
C ASP A 87 -11.66 -15.47 48.73
N SER A 88 -10.42 -15.17 49.13
CA SER A 88 -10.14 -14.37 50.31
C SER A 88 -8.84 -13.59 50.14
N GLU A 89 -8.81 -12.37 50.68
CA GLU A 89 -7.60 -11.52 50.67
C GLU A 89 -6.40 -12.22 51.33
N LYS A 90 -6.66 -13.02 52.37
CA LYS A 90 -5.63 -13.79 53.08
C LYS A 90 -4.97 -14.84 52.17
N GLY A 91 -5.74 -15.48 51.29
CA GLY A 91 -5.22 -16.44 50.32
C GLY A 91 -4.23 -15.79 49.35
N LEU A 92 -4.54 -14.60 48.86
CA LEU A 92 -3.63 -13.85 47.98
C LEU A 92 -2.28 -13.53 48.65
N TYR A 93 -2.28 -13.19 49.95
CA TYR A 93 -1.03 -12.90 50.67
C TYR A 93 -0.21 -14.15 51.02
N SER A 94 -0.86 -15.30 51.24
CA SER A 94 -0.19 -16.57 51.54
C SER A 94 0.30 -17.29 50.28
N LEU A 95 -0.24 -16.97 49.11
CA LEU A 95 0.06 -17.62 47.84
C LEU A 95 1.56 -17.85 47.57
N PRO A 96 2.48 -16.88 47.72
CA PRO A 96 3.92 -17.12 47.51
C PRO A 96 4.49 -18.20 48.44
N HIS A 97 4.02 -18.25 49.68
CA HIS A 97 4.48 -19.22 50.67
C HIS A 97 3.92 -20.62 50.35
N ASP A 98 2.64 -20.69 49.99
CA ASP A 98 1.97 -21.95 49.66
C ASP A 98 2.55 -22.57 48.37
N LEU A 99 2.91 -21.74 47.39
CA LEU A 99 3.60 -22.18 46.18
C LEU A 99 5.00 -22.72 46.47
N LEU A 100 5.79 -22.05 47.33
CA LEU A 100 7.12 -22.51 47.73
C LEU A 100 7.10 -23.88 48.43
N CYS A 101 6.04 -24.15 49.20
CA CYS A 101 5.86 -25.45 49.84
C CYS A 101 5.48 -26.56 48.86
N SER A 102 4.90 -26.21 47.71
CA SER A 102 4.29 -27.17 46.77
C SER A 102 5.16 -27.47 45.54
N VAL A 103 5.91 -26.48 45.06
CA VAL A 103 6.72 -26.54 43.84
C VAL A 103 8.04 -25.80 44.03
N ASN A 104 9.07 -26.22 43.29
CA ASN A 104 10.23 -25.37 43.08
C ASN A 104 9.86 -24.32 42.02
N PRO A 105 9.78 -23.01 42.37
CA PRO A 105 9.26 -21.99 41.47
C PRO A 105 10.21 -21.62 40.32
N THR A 106 11.46 -22.09 40.31
CA THR A 106 12.42 -21.76 39.25
C THR A 106 11.91 -22.17 37.87
N HIS A 107 11.82 -21.20 36.95
CA HIS A 107 11.34 -21.39 35.59
C HIS A 107 9.91 -21.93 35.49
N TYR A 108 9.08 -21.66 36.51
CA TYR A 108 7.65 -21.97 36.46
C TYR A 108 6.85 -20.82 35.86
N PHE A 109 5.80 -21.17 35.13
CA PHE A 109 4.76 -20.25 34.70
C PHE A 109 3.50 -20.47 35.53
N PHE A 110 3.14 -19.47 36.33
CA PHE A 110 1.96 -19.47 37.17
C PHE A 110 0.84 -18.66 36.51
N ILE A 111 -0.33 -19.26 36.34
CA ILE A 111 -1.53 -18.59 35.84
C ILE A 111 -2.54 -18.51 36.99
N LEU A 112 -2.85 -17.31 37.46
CA LEU A 112 -3.86 -17.06 38.49
C LEU A 112 -5.16 -16.60 37.82
N ILE A 113 -6.21 -17.41 37.96
CA ILE A 113 -7.57 -17.06 37.52
C ILE A 113 -8.33 -16.49 38.72
N CYS A 114 -8.64 -15.21 38.65
CA CYS A 114 -9.38 -14.54 39.71
C CYS A 114 -10.88 -14.86 39.65
N ALA A 115 -11.52 -14.80 40.82
CA ALA A 115 -12.97 -14.87 40.94
C ALA A 115 -13.61 -13.54 40.50
N ASN A 116 -14.85 -13.61 40.03
CA ASN A 116 -15.58 -12.42 39.58
C ASN A 116 -15.68 -11.41 40.74
N ASN A 117 -15.19 -10.18 40.53
CA ASN A 117 -15.23 -9.09 41.50
C ASN A 117 -14.32 -9.22 42.75
N THR A 118 -13.39 -10.19 42.81
CA THR A 118 -12.44 -10.35 43.96
C THR A 118 -11.82 -9.02 44.39
N TRP A 119 -11.41 -8.23 43.40
CA TRP A 119 -10.66 -6.99 43.57
C TRP A 119 -11.54 -5.75 43.77
N ARG A 120 -12.88 -5.88 43.84
CA ARG A 120 -13.76 -4.73 44.20
C ARG A 120 -13.69 -4.40 45.68
N ASN A 121 -13.42 -5.40 46.53
CA ASN A 121 -13.40 -5.24 47.99
C ASN A 121 -12.02 -4.95 48.56
N ILE A 122 -10.97 -5.05 47.73
CA ILE A 122 -9.57 -4.84 48.12
C ILE A 122 -9.21 -3.37 47.88
N THR A 123 -8.55 -2.73 48.84
CA THR A 123 -8.12 -1.33 48.72
C THR A 123 -6.98 -1.19 47.71
N SER A 124 -6.83 -0.01 47.09
CA SER A 124 -5.73 0.25 46.15
C SER A 124 -4.35 0.04 46.76
N GLU A 125 -4.16 0.43 48.03
CA GLU A 125 -2.90 0.30 48.74
C GLU A 125 -2.50 -1.16 49.04
N SER A 126 -3.49 -2.02 49.33
CA SER A 126 -3.23 -3.44 49.58
C SER A 126 -2.85 -4.16 48.28
N LEU A 127 -3.53 -3.83 47.18
CA LEU A 127 -3.19 -4.32 45.84
C LEU A 127 -1.78 -3.89 45.41
N HIS A 128 -1.40 -2.63 45.64
CA HIS A 128 -0.05 -2.13 45.37
C HIS A 128 1.02 -2.95 46.10
N LYS A 129 0.86 -3.13 47.42
CA LYS A 129 1.78 -3.90 48.27
C LYS A 129 1.87 -5.36 47.80
N TRP A 130 0.75 -5.94 47.40
CA TRP A 130 0.72 -7.30 46.89
C TRP A 130 1.48 -7.42 45.55
N LEU A 131 1.23 -6.52 44.59
CA LEU A 131 1.93 -6.50 43.30
C LEU A 131 3.43 -6.31 43.47
N GLU A 132 3.87 -5.41 44.36
CA GLU A 132 5.28 -5.19 44.63
C GLU A 132 5.94 -6.45 45.24
N LYS A 133 5.25 -7.12 46.16
CA LYS A 133 5.70 -8.38 46.75
C LYS A 133 5.80 -9.49 45.70
N MET A 134 4.80 -9.63 44.83
CA MET A 134 4.79 -10.62 43.75
C MET A 134 5.91 -10.35 42.75
N ASN A 135 6.13 -9.10 42.34
CA ASN A 135 7.21 -8.73 41.43
C ASN A 135 8.59 -9.07 42.02
N LYS A 136 8.83 -8.77 43.30
CA LYS A 136 10.08 -9.18 43.98
C LYS A 136 10.23 -10.69 44.02
N TRP A 137 9.15 -11.42 44.29
CA TRP A 137 9.16 -12.88 44.35
C TRP A 137 9.42 -13.52 42.98
N THR A 138 8.77 -13.04 41.91
CA THR A 138 8.97 -13.56 40.55
C THR A 138 10.39 -13.32 40.05
N ARG A 139 10.96 -12.15 40.36
CA ARG A 139 12.37 -11.84 40.04
C ARG A 139 13.35 -12.71 40.81
N PHE A 140 13.13 -12.89 42.11
CA PHE A 140 14.03 -13.69 42.96
C PHE A 140 14.05 -15.17 42.54
N HIS A 141 12.91 -15.72 42.14
CA HIS A 141 12.78 -17.13 41.76
C HIS A 141 12.86 -17.39 40.25
N HIS A 142 13.08 -16.37 39.41
CA HIS A 142 13.06 -16.51 37.94
C HIS A 142 11.80 -17.23 37.43
N CYS A 143 10.63 -16.78 37.87
CA CYS A 143 9.33 -17.32 37.47
C CYS A 143 8.44 -16.23 36.87
N SER A 144 7.39 -16.63 36.16
CA SER A 144 6.45 -15.71 35.51
C SER A 144 5.06 -15.89 36.08
N LEU A 145 4.39 -14.78 36.38
CA LEU A 145 3.02 -14.78 36.88
C LEU A 145 2.10 -14.07 35.87
N LEU A 146 1.06 -14.75 35.41
CA LEU A 146 -0.04 -14.18 34.64
C LEU A 146 -1.31 -14.16 35.48
N VAL A 147 -1.83 -12.97 35.75
CA VAL A 147 -3.10 -12.78 36.46
C VAL A 147 -4.19 -12.47 35.45
N ILE A 148 -5.23 -13.31 35.43
CA ILE A 148 -6.41 -13.14 34.57
C ILE A 148 -7.62 -12.83 35.45
N ASN A 149 -8.17 -11.64 35.25
CA ASN A 149 -9.26 -11.12 36.08
C ASN A 149 -10.53 -10.93 35.25
N PRO A 150 -11.57 -11.76 35.46
CA PRO A 150 -12.87 -11.56 34.84
C PRO A 150 -13.65 -10.47 35.60
N CYS A 151 -13.93 -9.33 34.95
CA CYS A 151 -14.65 -8.22 35.58
C CYS A 151 -15.49 -7.44 34.57
N ASN A 152 -16.78 -7.26 34.86
CA ASN A 152 -17.74 -6.54 33.99
C ASN A 152 -17.50 -5.00 33.91
N ASN A 153 -16.36 -4.48 34.37
CA ASN A 153 -16.04 -3.05 34.32
C ASN A 153 -14.52 -2.83 34.36
N SER A 154 -13.84 -3.22 33.27
CA SER A 154 -12.38 -3.16 33.12
C SER A 154 -11.79 -1.77 33.38
N ASP A 155 -12.53 -0.70 33.09
CA ASP A 155 -11.94 0.64 32.92
C ASP A 155 -11.49 1.30 34.23
N LYS A 156 -12.28 1.11 35.30
CA LYS A 156 -11.93 1.62 36.64
C LYS A 156 -10.71 0.92 37.20
N GLN A 157 -10.60 -0.40 37.00
CA GLN A 157 -9.46 -1.20 37.46
C GLN A 157 -8.22 -0.97 36.59
N SER A 158 -8.37 -0.90 35.26
CA SER A 158 -7.27 -0.57 34.35
C SER A 158 -6.68 0.81 34.65
N SER A 159 -7.50 1.80 35.01
CA SER A 159 -7.02 3.13 35.43
C SER A 159 -6.26 3.10 36.75
N LEU A 160 -6.66 2.25 37.70
CA LEU A 160 -5.92 2.05 38.96
C LEU A 160 -4.58 1.34 38.71
N LEU A 161 -4.58 0.29 37.89
CA LEU A 161 -3.40 -0.50 37.53
C LEU A 161 -2.44 0.27 36.61
N MET A 162 -2.91 1.26 35.86
CA MET A 162 -2.04 2.17 35.10
C MET A 162 -1.09 2.97 36.00
N GLY A 163 -1.48 3.26 37.25
CA GLY A 163 -0.60 3.87 38.25
C GLY A 163 0.56 2.96 38.68
N GLU A 164 0.45 1.64 38.43
CA GLU A 164 1.32 0.58 38.93
C GLU A 164 2.37 0.09 37.92
N TYR A 165 2.71 0.91 36.92
CA TYR A 165 3.63 0.57 35.83
C TYR A 165 5.01 0.07 36.27
N ARG A 166 5.45 0.36 37.50
CA ARG A 166 6.74 -0.09 38.03
C ARG A 166 6.74 -1.54 38.49
N SER A 167 5.57 -2.05 38.88
CA SER A 167 5.39 -3.37 39.46
C SER A 167 4.83 -4.39 38.46
N LEU A 168 4.26 -3.93 37.33
CA LEU A 168 3.73 -4.78 36.26
C LEU A 168 4.61 -4.69 35.02
N PHE A 169 4.79 -5.83 34.34
CA PHE A 169 5.46 -5.88 33.04
C PHE A 169 4.46 -5.84 31.88
N GLY A 170 3.19 -6.18 32.10
CA GLY A 170 2.17 -5.98 31.09
C GLY A 170 0.78 -5.82 31.68
N LEU A 171 -0.02 -4.98 31.03
CA LEU A 171 -1.42 -4.74 31.32
C LEU A 171 -2.20 -4.74 30.01
N ALA A 172 -3.15 -5.67 29.88
CA ALA A 172 -4.07 -5.74 28.76
C ALA A 172 -5.52 -5.96 29.24
N SER A 173 -6.49 -5.66 28.37
CA SER A 173 -7.92 -5.84 28.62
C SER A 173 -8.58 -6.44 27.38
N LEU A 174 -9.25 -7.57 27.54
CA LEU A 174 -10.04 -8.24 26.52
C LEU A 174 -11.51 -7.83 26.69
N ARG A 175 -11.98 -7.00 25.76
CA ARG A 175 -13.35 -6.47 25.73
C ARG A 175 -14.19 -7.17 24.68
N PHE A 176 -15.49 -7.30 24.93
CA PHE A 176 -16.44 -7.79 23.92
C PHE A 176 -17.39 -6.68 23.49
N GLN A 177 -17.31 -6.24 22.23
CA GLN A 177 -18.15 -5.17 21.69
C GLN A 177 -18.96 -5.68 20.49
N GLY A 178 -20.29 -5.74 20.65
CA GLY A 178 -21.23 -6.12 19.59
C GLY A 178 -21.16 -7.61 19.22
N ASP A 179 -20.11 -7.99 18.49
CA ASP A 179 -19.81 -9.34 18.01
C ASP A 179 -18.30 -9.57 17.77
N GLN A 180 -17.45 -8.64 18.19
CA GLN A 180 -16.00 -8.70 18.04
C GLN A 180 -15.31 -8.59 19.40
N HIS A 181 -14.18 -9.28 19.54
CA HIS A 181 -13.34 -9.17 20.71
C HIS A 181 -12.24 -8.14 20.46
N LEU A 182 -12.13 -7.15 21.34
CA LEU A 182 -11.12 -6.11 21.28
C LEU A 182 -10.11 -6.34 22.39
N PHE A 183 -8.86 -6.58 22.02
CA PHE A 183 -7.74 -6.71 22.94
C PHE A 183 -7.01 -5.37 23.06
N ASP A 184 -7.33 -4.63 24.11
CA ASP A 184 -6.80 -3.32 24.43
C ASP A 184 -5.57 -3.44 25.33
N ILE A 185 -4.39 -3.17 24.77
CA ILE A 185 -3.09 -3.25 25.44
C ILE A 185 -2.73 -1.87 25.96
N ALA A 186 -2.69 -1.72 27.29
CA ALA A 186 -2.20 -0.50 27.90
C ALA A 186 -0.68 -0.40 27.76
N PHE A 187 0.05 -1.44 28.19
CA PHE A 187 1.49 -1.59 28.02
C PHE A 187 1.88 -3.07 28.12
N TRP A 188 2.95 -3.46 27.43
CA TRP A 188 3.55 -4.79 27.46
C TRP A 188 5.05 -4.65 27.27
N CYS A 189 5.81 -5.06 28.26
CA CYS A 189 7.26 -4.93 28.33
C CYS A 189 7.90 -6.30 28.21
N ASN A 190 8.80 -6.46 27.26
CA ASN A 190 9.64 -7.65 27.15
C ASN A 190 11.08 -7.27 26.74
N GLU A 191 11.92 -8.28 26.51
CA GLU A 191 13.33 -8.06 26.10
C GLU A 191 13.46 -7.43 24.71
N LYS A 192 12.43 -7.55 23.86
CA LYS A 192 12.43 -7.06 22.48
C LYS A 192 11.93 -5.62 22.37
N GLY A 193 11.20 -5.11 23.37
CA GLY A 193 10.72 -3.73 23.39
C GLY A 193 9.57 -3.51 24.36
N VAL A 194 9.02 -2.29 24.32
CA VAL A 194 7.80 -1.91 25.05
C VAL A 194 6.72 -1.55 24.03
N SER A 195 5.67 -2.36 23.97
CA SER A 195 4.47 -2.05 23.19
C SER A 195 3.43 -1.42 24.12
N ALA A 196 2.85 -0.28 23.75
CA ALA A 196 1.87 0.41 24.60
C ALA A 196 0.76 1.04 23.76
N ARG A 197 -0.44 1.12 24.34
CA ARG A 197 -1.66 1.73 23.75
C ARG A 197 -2.00 1.18 22.37
N GLN A 198 -2.11 -0.14 22.27
CA GLN A 198 -2.51 -0.83 21.04
C GLN A 198 -3.87 -1.50 21.23
N GLN A 199 -4.75 -1.38 20.25
CA GLN A 199 -6.04 -2.05 20.24
C GLN A 199 -6.05 -3.05 19.10
N LEU A 200 -6.22 -4.33 19.42
CA LEU A 200 -6.17 -5.42 18.46
C LEU A 200 -7.54 -6.07 18.38
N LEU A 201 -8.08 -6.19 17.17
CA LEU A 201 -9.32 -6.93 16.94
C LEU A 201 -8.99 -8.43 16.84
N LEU A 202 -9.70 -9.21 17.64
CA LEU A 202 -9.58 -10.66 17.72
C LEU A 202 -10.82 -11.33 17.14
N CYS A 203 -10.58 -12.33 16.30
CA CYS A 203 -11.58 -13.28 15.84
C CYS A 203 -11.32 -14.64 16.50
N GLN A 204 -12.38 -15.26 17.02
CA GLN A 204 -12.34 -16.63 17.50
C GLN A 204 -12.64 -17.56 16.32
N GLN A 205 -11.64 -18.29 15.84
CA GLN A 205 -11.78 -19.33 14.81
C GLN A 205 -11.38 -20.66 15.43
N ASP A 206 -12.24 -21.68 15.36
CA ASP A 206 -11.97 -23.03 15.88
C ASP A 206 -11.43 -23.06 17.32
N GLU A 207 -12.07 -22.33 18.25
CA GLU A 207 -11.64 -22.20 19.66
C GLU A 207 -10.24 -21.57 19.85
N ARG A 208 -9.67 -20.95 18.80
CA ARG A 208 -8.39 -20.21 18.82
C ARG A 208 -8.59 -18.72 18.57
N TRP A 209 -7.94 -17.89 19.37
CA TRP A 209 -7.86 -16.44 19.18
C TRP A 209 -6.88 -16.15 18.05
N THR A 210 -7.39 -15.55 16.97
CA THR A 210 -6.61 -15.09 15.82
C THR A 210 -6.77 -13.57 15.72
N LEU A 211 -5.69 -12.86 15.37
CA LEU A 211 -5.83 -11.46 14.98
C LEU A 211 -6.67 -11.38 13.71
N SER A 212 -7.75 -10.61 13.74
CA SER A 212 -8.49 -10.30 12.53
C SER A 212 -7.54 -9.52 11.61
N HIS A 213 -7.38 -9.95 10.36
CA HIS A 213 -6.53 -9.30 9.36
C HIS A 213 -7.17 -7.98 8.88
N GLN A 214 -7.45 -7.06 9.80
CA GLN A 214 -7.92 -5.70 9.57
C GLN A 214 -7.28 -4.76 10.62
N GLU A 215 -6.15 -4.20 10.20
CA GLU A 215 -5.67 -2.84 10.47
C GLU A 215 -5.15 -2.37 11.85
N GLU A 216 -4.27 -1.38 11.73
CA GLU A 216 -3.94 -0.31 12.68
C GLU A 216 -2.99 -0.62 13.86
N THR A 217 -1.71 -0.81 13.53
CA THR A 217 -0.69 -0.29 14.44
C THR A 217 -0.73 1.24 14.40
N ALA A 218 -1.30 1.85 15.44
CA ALA A 218 -0.97 3.22 15.82
C ALA A 218 0.51 3.22 16.24
N ILE A 219 1.39 3.49 15.28
CA ILE A 219 2.83 3.56 15.49
C ILE A 219 3.13 4.84 16.26
N GLN A 220 3.97 4.74 17.29
CA GLN A 220 4.63 5.88 17.94
C GLN A 220 5.19 6.86 16.89
N PRO A 221 5.24 8.18 17.15
CA PRO A 221 5.84 9.12 16.23
C PRO A 221 7.30 8.71 15.96
N ARG A 222 7.54 8.18 14.77
CA ARG A 222 8.89 7.85 14.30
C ARG A 222 9.63 9.17 14.11
N SER A 223 10.91 9.21 14.50
CA SER A 223 11.67 10.47 14.61
C SER A 223 11.72 11.31 13.33
N ASP A 224 11.49 10.70 12.16
CA ASP A 224 11.56 11.33 10.85
C ASP A 224 10.19 11.68 10.25
N GLU A 225 9.08 11.55 10.99
CA GLU A 225 7.73 11.78 10.45
C GLU A 225 7.54 13.20 9.89
N LYS A 226 8.18 14.18 10.53
CA LYS A 226 8.16 15.60 10.10
C LYS A 226 9.12 15.90 8.95
N ARG A 227 10.04 14.99 8.61
CA ARG A 227 11.07 15.20 7.58
C ARG A 227 10.44 15.21 6.19
N ILE A 228 10.79 16.20 5.37
CA ILE A 228 10.31 16.38 4.00
C ILE A 228 11.52 16.31 3.07
N LEU A 229 11.58 15.24 2.26
CA LEU A 229 12.55 15.05 1.21
C LEU A 229 11.90 15.49 -0.11
N SER A 230 12.41 16.55 -0.73
CA SER A 230 11.78 17.13 -1.92
C SER A 230 12.77 17.37 -3.04
N HIS A 231 12.30 17.28 -4.28
CA HIS A 231 13.04 17.80 -5.42
C HIS A 231 13.05 19.34 -5.40
N VAL A 232 14.15 19.98 -5.80
CA VAL A 232 14.30 21.46 -5.82
C VAL A 232 13.21 22.14 -6.65
N ALA A 233 12.87 21.56 -7.79
CA ALA A 233 11.83 22.07 -8.70
C ALA A 233 10.44 22.24 -8.06
N VAL A 234 10.14 21.54 -6.97
CA VAL A 234 8.83 21.63 -6.28
C VAL A 234 8.62 23.00 -5.63
N LEU A 235 9.71 23.64 -5.17
CA LEU A 235 9.66 24.93 -4.50
C LEU A 235 9.78 26.13 -5.45
N GLU A 236 9.81 25.89 -6.77
CA GLU A 236 9.82 26.95 -7.80
C GLU A 236 10.91 28.03 -7.56
N GLY A 237 12.05 27.63 -6.98
CA GLY A 237 13.19 28.52 -6.66
C GLY A 237 13.22 29.07 -5.23
N ALA A 238 12.23 28.76 -4.39
CA ALA A 238 12.26 29.13 -2.97
C ALA A 238 13.28 28.29 -2.17
N PRO A 239 13.90 28.86 -1.14
CA PRO A 239 14.77 28.13 -0.22
C PRO A 239 13.95 27.14 0.63
N PRO A 240 14.62 26.20 1.35
CA PRO A 240 13.96 25.31 2.30
C PRO A 240 13.10 26.09 3.30
N LEU A 241 11.82 25.71 3.43
CA LEU A 241 10.84 26.46 4.22
C LEU A 241 10.99 26.22 5.73
N SER A 242 11.64 25.13 6.14
CA SER A 242 11.95 24.81 7.54
C SER A 242 13.15 23.86 7.63
N GLU A 243 13.64 23.62 8.85
CA GLU A 243 14.73 22.68 9.14
C GLU A 243 14.42 21.22 8.73
N HIS A 244 13.15 20.90 8.54
CA HIS A 244 12.72 19.57 8.14
C HIS A 244 12.79 19.35 6.62
N TRP A 245 12.99 20.40 5.83
CA TRP A 245 13.10 20.32 4.37
C TRP A 245 14.52 20.01 3.93
N THR A 246 14.65 18.97 3.12
CA THR A 246 15.89 18.64 2.41
C THR A 246 15.60 18.61 0.93
N LEU A 247 16.39 19.37 0.17
CA LEU A 247 16.19 19.55 -1.26
C LEU A 247 17.23 18.78 -2.06
N PHE A 248 16.79 18.16 -3.15
CA PHE A 248 17.61 17.37 -4.04
C PHE A 248 17.48 17.84 -5.49
N ASP A 249 18.60 17.89 -6.21
CA ASP A 249 18.64 18.34 -7.61
C ASP A 249 18.08 17.31 -8.60
N ASN A 250 18.02 16.04 -8.20
CA ASN A 250 17.57 14.95 -9.05
C ASN A 250 16.74 13.93 -8.27
N ASN A 251 15.73 13.37 -8.94
CA ASN A 251 14.86 12.32 -8.40
C ASN A 251 15.63 11.04 -8.01
N GLU A 252 16.83 10.79 -8.58
CA GLU A 252 17.68 9.64 -8.19
C GLU A 252 18.32 9.84 -6.82
N ALA A 253 18.87 11.03 -6.56
CA ALA A 253 19.46 11.36 -5.27
C ALA A 253 18.38 11.34 -4.17
N LEU A 254 17.21 11.90 -4.47
CA LEU A 254 16.03 11.85 -3.62
C LEU A 254 15.63 10.40 -3.28
N PHE A 255 15.61 9.51 -4.28
CA PHE A 255 15.27 8.10 -4.08
C PHE A 255 16.28 7.37 -3.18
N ASN A 256 17.58 7.63 -3.34
CA ASN A 256 18.61 7.00 -2.51
C ASN A 256 18.52 7.42 -1.04
N ASP A 257 18.28 8.70 -0.76
CA ASP A 257 18.08 9.17 0.62
C ASP A 257 16.75 8.64 1.20
N ALA A 258 15.69 8.62 0.39
CA ALA A 258 14.38 8.09 0.76
C ALA A 258 14.41 6.61 1.19
N ARG A 259 15.36 5.81 0.71
CA ARG A 259 15.54 4.41 1.15
C ARG A 259 15.92 4.30 2.63
N THR A 260 16.51 5.34 3.21
CA THR A 260 16.88 5.37 4.63
C THR A 260 15.74 5.87 5.52
N ALA A 261 14.78 6.61 4.95
CA ALA A 261 13.64 7.20 5.67
C ALA A 261 12.52 6.19 5.97
N GLN A 262 11.80 6.35 7.07
CA GLN A 262 10.79 5.41 7.56
C GLN A 262 9.37 6.00 7.58
N ALA A 263 9.20 7.26 7.96
CA ALA A 263 7.91 7.96 7.97
C ALA A 263 7.96 9.36 7.32
N ALA A 264 9.06 9.70 6.64
CA ALA A 264 9.21 10.97 5.95
C ALA A 264 8.21 11.15 4.79
N THR A 265 8.06 12.41 4.38
CA THR A 265 7.32 12.80 3.17
C THR A 265 8.29 12.98 2.01
N ILE A 266 8.04 12.27 0.91
CA ILE A 266 8.91 12.24 -0.26
C ILE A 266 8.15 12.87 -1.42
N ILE A 267 8.71 13.92 -2.02
CA ILE A 267 8.06 14.67 -3.09
C ILE A 267 8.91 14.60 -4.35
N PHE A 268 8.47 13.76 -5.28
CA PHE A 268 9.08 13.65 -6.61
C PHE A 268 8.56 14.73 -7.54
N SER A 269 9.41 15.20 -8.45
CA SER A 269 9.04 16.15 -9.51
C SER A 269 8.89 15.42 -10.84
N LEU A 270 7.80 15.66 -11.54
CA LEU A 270 7.52 15.14 -12.88
C LEU A 270 7.46 16.28 -13.90
N THR A 271 8.36 16.25 -14.89
CA THR A 271 8.42 17.26 -15.96
C THR A 271 8.12 16.67 -17.34
N GLN A 272 8.45 15.40 -17.58
CA GLN A 272 8.32 14.76 -18.89
C GLN A 272 7.75 13.34 -18.79
N ASN A 273 7.02 12.91 -19.84
CA ASN A 273 6.40 11.59 -19.89
C ASN A 273 7.40 10.43 -19.84
N ASN A 274 8.61 10.62 -20.36
CA ASN A 274 9.65 9.59 -20.34
C ASN A 274 10.09 9.21 -18.91
N GLN A 275 9.80 10.05 -17.92
CA GLN A 275 10.16 9.81 -16.52
C GLN A 275 9.12 8.97 -15.77
N ILE A 276 7.95 8.71 -16.35
CA ILE A 276 6.82 8.03 -15.67
C ILE A 276 7.21 6.59 -15.29
N GLU A 277 7.76 5.80 -16.21
CA GLU A 277 8.14 4.41 -15.92
C GLU A 277 9.28 4.34 -14.88
N PRO A 278 10.40 5.09 -15.02
CA PRO A 278 11.42 5.14 -13.97
C PRO A 278 10.87 5.56 -12.61
N LEU A 279 9.95 6.54 -12.59
CA LEU A 279 9.33 7.01 -11.36
C LEU A 279 8.42 5.96 -10.72
N ALA A 280 7.61 5.27 -11.52
CA ALA A 280 6.75 4.17 -11.07
C ALA A 280 7.58 3.06 -10.40
N ARG A 281 8.73 2.69 -10.99
CA ARG A 281 9.68 1.72 -10.41
C ARG A 281 10.22 2.16 -9.06
N ARG A 282 10.57 3.43 -8.92
CA ARG A 282 11.08 3.99 -7.65
C ARG A 282 10.02 4.02 -6.57
N ILE A 283 8.81 4.47 -6.89
CA ILE A 283 7.68 4.52 -5.95
C ILE A 283 7.33 3.12 -5.46
N HIS A 284 7.23 2.16 -6.37
CA HIS A 284 6.98 0.75 -6.05
C HIS A 284 8.05 0.17 -5.14
N THR A 285 9.32 0.41 -5.45
CA THR A 285 10.45 -0.06 -4.63
C THR A 285 10.41 0.53 -3.23
N LEU A 286 10.17 1.84 -3.09
CA LEU A 286 10.07 2.50 -1.78
C LEU A 286 8.91 1.94 -0.97
N ARG A 287 7.74 1.78 -1.59
CA ARG A 287 6.53 1.31 -0.91
C ARG A 287 6.71 -0.12 -0.38
N ARG A 288 7.32 -1.00 -1.18
CA ARG A 288 7.59 -2.39 -0.79
C ARG A 288 8.68 -2.51 0.26
N GLN A 289 9.75 -1.73 0.17
CA GLN A 289 10.88 -1.85 1.10
C GLN A 289 10.63 -1.16 2.46
N ARG A 290 9.80 -0.11 2.51
CA ARG A 290 9.66 0.76 3.70
C ARG A 290 8.27 0.74 4.32
N GLY A 291 7.26 0.21 3.63
CA GLY A 291 5.91 -0.01 4.15
C GLY A 291 4.96 1.19 4.01
N SER A 292 3.90 1.18 4.82
CA SER A 292 2.73 2.07 4.69
C SER A 292 2.92 3.48 5.27
N ALA A 293 3.92 3.70 6.12
CA ALA A 293 4.11 4.96 6.85
C ALA A 293 4.76 6.08 6.01
N LEU A 294 5.45 5.75 4.91
CA LEU A 294 6.02 6.76 4.02
C LEU A 294 4.92 7.49 3.24
N LYS A 295 5.06 8.80 3.12
CA LYS A 295 4.12 9.65 2.38
C LYS A 295 4.76 10.02 1.06
N ILE A 296 4.36 9.36 -0.02
CA ILE A 296 4.95 9.54 -1.34
C ILE A 296 4.03 10.42 -2.19
N VAL A 297 4.52 11.57 -2.59
CA VAL A 297 3.79 12.56 -3.39
C VAL A 297 4.53 12.79 -4.71
N VAL A 298 3.78 12.92 -5.80
CA VAL A 298 4.33 13.30 -7.11
C VAL A 298 3.78 14.66 -7.51
N ARG A 299 4.67 15.64 -7.70
CA ARG A 299 4.34 16.97 -8.20
C ARG A 299 4.54 17.03 -9.71
N GLU A 300 3.47 17.30 -10.44
CA GLU A 300 3.51 17.59 -11.86
C GLU A 300 3.83 19.08 -12.08
N ASN A 301 4.87 19.38 -12.85
CA ASN A 301 5.25 20.78 -13.18
C ASN A 301 4.69 21.24 -14.53
N ILE A 302 4.53 20.32 -15.47
CA ILE A 302 4.05 20.58 -16.83
C ILE A 302 2.91 19.60 -17.11
N ALA A 303 1.84 20.07 -17.75
CA ALA A 303 0.68 19.28 -18.17
C ALA A 303 1.08 18.10 -19.08
N SER A 304 1.39 16.97 -18.48
CA SER A 304 2.09 15.85 -19.12
C SER A 304 1.51 14.50 -18.69
N LEU A 305 1.01 14.42 -17.45
CA LEU A 305 0.46 13.22 -16.86
C LEU A 305 -0.93 12.91 -17.41
N ARG A 306 -1.11 11.68 -17.90
CA ARG A 306 -2.42 11.17 -18.33
C ARG A 306 -3.15 10.51 -17.15
N ALA A 307 -4.46 10.37 -17.25
CA ALA A 307 -5.26 9.65 -16.25
C ALA A 307 -4.81 8.18 -16.06
N THR A 308 -4.22 7.54 -17.07
CA THR A 308 -3.60 6.21 -16.94
C THR A 308 -2.36 6.21 -16.08
N ASP A 309 -1.50 7.19 -16.34
CA ASP A 309 -0.20 7.29 -15.73
C ASP A 309 -0.36 7.74 -14.28
N GLU A 310 -1.35 8.60 -14.03
CA GLU A 310 -1.82 8.94 -12.70
C GLU A 310 -2.26 7.69 -11.92
N ARG A 311 -3.10 6.84 -12.52
CA ARG A 311 -3.53 5.57 -11.94
C ARG A 311 -2.37 4.60 -11.72
N LEU A 312 -1.41 4.53 -12.65
CA LEU A 312 -0.19 3.72 -12.51
C LEU A 312 0.58 4.15 -11.26
N LEU A 313 0.88 5.44 -11.12
CA LEU A 313 1.67 5.96 -10.00
C LEU A 313 0.96 5.74 -8.66
N LEU A 314 -0.37 5.92 -8.61
CA LEU A 314 -1.19 5.59 -7.44
C LEU A 314 -1.20 4.09 -7.14
N GLY A 315 -1.28 3.23 -8.17
CA GLY A 315 -1.21 1.77 -8.04
C GLY A 315 0.17 1.26 -7.61
N CYS A 316 1.24 1.95 -8.00
CA CYS A 316 2.60 1.67 -7.55
C CYS A 316 2.84 2.05 -6.08
N GLY A 317 1.99 2.89 -5.47
CA GLY A 317 2.10 3.24 -4.07
C GLY A 317 2.21 4.74 -3.76
N ALA A 318 1.93 5.63 -4.71
CA ALA A 318 1.85 7.07 -4.42
C ALA A 318 0.60 7.37 -3.58
N ASN A 319 0.74 8.22 -2.55
CA ASN A 319 -0.39 8.70 -1.75
C ASN A 319 -1.23 9.70 -2.55
N MET A 320 -0.57 10.62 -3.23
CA MET A 320 -1.23 11.72 -3.94
C MET A 320 -0.37 12.26 -5.08
N ILE A 321 -1.05 12.79 -6.08
CA ILE A 321 -0.45 13.47 -7.22
C ILE A 321 -0.95 14.92 -7.21
N ILE A 322 -0.01 15.86 -7.24
CA ILE A 322 -0.30 17.29 -7.26
C ILE A 322 -0.26 17.74 -8.71
N PRO A 323 -1.40 18.14 -9.31
CA PRO A 323 -1.49 18.48 -10.72
C PRO A 323 -0.77 19.80 -11.05
N TRP A 324 -0.38 19.98 -12.31
CA TRP A 324 0.33 21.18 -12.78
C TRP A 324 -0.44 22.50 -12.56
N ASN A 325 -1.77 22.45 -12.56
CA ASN A 325 -2.63 23.63 -12.39
C ASN A 325 -2.72 24.12 -10.93
N ALA A 326 -2.21 23.35 -9.96
CA ALA A 326 -2.15 23.76 -8.56
C ALA A 326 -0.94 24.68 -8.33
N PRO A 327 -1.12 25.92 -7.82
CA PRO A 327 0.00 26.80 -7.49
C PRO A 327 0.78 26.31 -6.27
N LEU A 328 1.98 26.86 -6.04
CA LEU A 328 2.84 26.49 -4.90
C LEU A 328 2.11 26.56 -3.54
N SER A 329 1.27 27.57 -3.31
CA SER A 329 0.48 27.68 -2.07
C SER A 329 -0.44 26.47 -1.85
N ARG A 330 -1.12 26.03 -2.92
CA ARG A 330 -1.98 24.84 -2.89
C ARG A 330 -1.15 23.56 -2.75
N CYS A 331 0.00 23.49 -3.39
CA CYS A 331 0.96 22.38 -3.26
C CYS A 331 1.35 22.18 -1.78
N LEU A 332 1.72 23.24 -1.06
CA LEU A 332 2.07 23.17 0.37
C LEU A 332 0.89 22.73 1.25
N THR A 333 -0.32 23.23 0.98
CA THR A 333 -1.53 22.77 1.70
C THR A 333 -1.77 21.27 1.49
N LEU A 334 -1.55 20.78 0.28
CA LEU A 334 -1.72 19.38 -0.08
C LEU A 334 -0.64 18.50 0.59
N ILE A 335 0.61 18.96 0.67
CA ILE A 335 1.68 18.26 1.38
C ILE A 335 1.34 18.10 2.88
N GLU A 336 0.80 19.15 3.49
CA GLU A 336 0.36 19.10 4.89
C GLU A 336 -0.82 18.14 5.08
N SER A 337 -1.75 18.09 4.13
CA SER A 337 -2.93 17.21 4.23
C SER A 337 -2.60 15.70 4.21
N VAL A 338 -1.43 15.33 3.72
CA VAL A 338 -0.96 13.93 3.67
C VAL A 338 -0.21 13.54 4.96
N GLN A 339 0.11 14.49 5.84
CA GLN A 339 0.73 14.16 7.13
C GLN A 339 -0.22 13.31 7.99
N GLY A 340 0.34 12.30 8.66
CA GLY A 340 -0.43 11.31 9.44
C GLY A 340 -1.18 10.26 8.61
N GLN A 341 -1.23 10.38 7.28
CA GLN A 341 -1.89 9.37 6.44
C GLN A 341 -1.03 8.11 6.29
N GLN A 342 -1.60 6.95 6.57
CA GLN A 342 -1.00 5.65 6.23
C GLN A 342 -1.55 5.13 4.89
N PHE A 343 -0.68 4.49 4.11
CA PHE A 343 -1.07 3.88 2.85
C PHE A 343 -1.69 2.50 3.07
N SER A 344 -3.00 2.37 2.84
CA SER A 344 -3.77 1.13 3.08
C SER A 344 -3.98 0.26 1.83
N ARG A 345 -3.71 0.77 0.62
CA ARG A 345 -3.96 0.02 -0.61
C ARG A 345 -2.94 -1.13 -0.78
N TYR A 346 -3.40 -2.25 -1.32
CA TYR A 346 -2.52 -3.36 -1.67
C TYR A 346 -1.64 -2.99 -2.88
N VAL A 347 -0.33 -3.23 -2.76
CA VAL A 347 0.63 -3.07 -3.87
C VAL A 347 1.19 -4.45 -4.26
N PRO A 348 0.98 -4.90 -5.51
CA PRO A 348 1.51 -6.16 -6.03
C PRO A 348 3.02 -6.28 -5.85
N GLU A 349 3.51 -7.52 -5.69
CA GLU A 349 4.95 -7.80 -5.54
C GLU A 349 5.75 -7.51 -6.80
N ASP A 350 5.22 -7.91 -7.96
CA ASP A 350 5.89 -7.68 -9.24
C ASP A 350 5.33 -6.43 -9.93
N ILE A 351 6.21 -5.47 -10.21
CA ILE A 351 5.88 -4.25 -10.94
C ILE A 351 5.47 -4.54 -12.39
N THR A 352 5.90 -5.66 -12.97
CA THR A 352 5.52 -6.02 -14.35
C THR A 352 4.00 -6.16 -14.49
N THR A 353 3.32 -6.61 -13.43
CA THR A 353 1.85 -6.66 -13.37
C THR A 353 1.25 -5.26 -13.49
N LEU A 354 1.72 -4.30 -12.70
CA LEU A 354 1.26 -2.90 -12.76
C LEU A 354 1.59 -2.24 -14.10
N LEU A 355 2.78 -2.48 -14.67
CA LEU A 355 3.15 -1.97 -15.98
C LEU A 355 2.32 -2.61 -17.11
N SER A 356 1.91 -3.87 -16.95
CA SER A 356 0.99 -4.53 -17.88
C SER A 356 -0.44 -3.98 -17.77
N MET A 357 -0.85 -3.53 -16.58
CA MET A 357 -2.14 -2.88 -16.37
C MET A 357 -2.24 -1.54 -17.10
N THR A 358 -1.12 -0.86 -17.34
CA THR A 358 -1.11 0.49 -17.90
C THR A 358 -0.43 0.61 -19.25
N GLN A 359 0.15 -0.45 -19.82
CA GLN A 359 0.68 -0.38 -21.18
C GLN A 359 -0.46 -0.04 -22.14
N PRO A 360 -0.47 1.18 -22.72
CA PRO A 360 -1.37 1.47 -23.82
C PRO A 360 -0.97 0.55 -24.98
N LEU A 361 -1.88 0.41 -25.96
CA LEU A 361 -1.48 -0.02 -27.29
C LEU A 361 -0.14 0.62 -27.66
N LYS A 362 0.92 -0.18 -27.82
CA LYS A 362 2.25 0.30 -28.28
C LYS A 362 2.21 0.79 -29.73
N LEU A 363 1.07 0.63 -30.39
CA LEU A 363 0.81 1.06 -31.74
C LEU A 363 0.56 2.58 -31.79
N ARG A 364 0.97 3.18 -32.89
CA ARG A 364 0.75 4.60 -33.19
C ARG A 364 0.43 4.77 -34.67
N GLY A 365 -0.51 5.65 -34.97
CA GLY A 365 -0.82 6.04 -36.34
C GLY A 365 -1.60 4.98 -37.10
N PHE A 366 -1.40 4.96 -38.41
CA PHE A 366 -2.15 4.07 -39.30
C PHE A 366 -1.85 2.60 -39.00
N GLN A 367 -2.92 1.80 -38.87
CA GLN A 367 -2.86 0.36 -38.72
C GLN A 367 -3.77 -0.31 -39.76
N PRO A 368 -3.40 -1.49 -40.30
CA PRO A 368 -4.30 -2.31 -41.10
C PRO A 368 -5.60 -2.60 -40.35
N TRP A 369 -6.70 -2.78 -41.08
CA TRP A 369 -8.05 -2.92 -40.51
C TRP A 369 -8.12 -4.03 -39.46
N ASP A 370 -7.57 -5.21 -39.75
CA ASP A 370 -7.56 -6.34 -38.81
C ASP A 370 -6.75 -6.04 -37.55
N THR A 371 -5.53 -5.51 -37.71
CA THR A 371 -4.66 -5.14 -36.59
C THR A 371 -5.30 -4.05 -35.72
N PHE A 372 -6.03 -3.12 -36.32
CA PHE A 372 -6.78 -2.09 -35.60
C PHE A 372 -7.89 -2.73 -34.75
N CYS A 373 -8.74 -3.57 -35.36
CA CYS A 373 -9.84 -4.23 -34.66
C CYS A 373 -9.34 -5.15 -33.53
N ASP A 374 -8.29 -5.92 -33.77
CA ASP A 374 -7.74 -6.86 -32.78
C ASP A 374 -7.08 -6.13 -31.61
N ALA A 375 -6.42 -5.02 -31.87
CA ALA A 375 -5.74 -4.29 -30.83
C ALA A 375 -6.74 -3.54 -29.91
N ILE A 376 -7.84 -3.00 -30.46
CA ILE A 376 -8.93 -2.45 -29.64
C ILE A 376 -9.65 -3.58 -28.89
N HIS A 377 -9.92 -4.72 -29.53
CA HIS A 377 -10.54 -5.87 -28.87
C HIS A 377 -9.71 -6.35 -27.67
N THR A 378 -8.39 -6.47 -27.84
CA THR A 378 -7.45 -6.84 -26.77
C THR A 378 -7.53 -5.85 -25.61
N MET A 379 -7.58 -4.54 -25.92
CA MET A 379 -7.73 -3.49 -24.92
C MET A 379 -9.08 -3.56 -24.19
N MET A 380 -10.18 -3.80 -24.91
CA MET A 380 -11.51 -3.92 -24.32
C MET A 380 -11.63 -5.16 -23.43
N SER A 381 -11.02 -6.28 -23.84
CA SER A 381 -10.99 -7.54 -23.10
C SER A 381 -10.09 -7.53 -21.87
N ASN A 382 -9.25 -6.50 -21.71
CA ASN A 382 -8.37 -6.38 -20.55
C ASN A 382 -9.21 -6.00 -19.32
N THR A 383 -9.46 -7.01 -18.46
CA THR A 383 -10.21 -6.89 -17.20
C THR A 383 -9.46 -6.10 -16.12
N LEU A 384 -8.17 -5.85 -16.33
CA LEU A 384 -7.34 -5.08 -15.42
C LEU A 384 -7.42 -3.56 -15.68
N LEU A 385 -7.98 -3.16 -16.82
CA LEU A 385 -8.31 -1.77 -17.10
C LEU A 385 -9.69 -1.44 -16.49
N PRO A 386 -9.90 -0.22 -15.99
CA PRO A 386 -11.20 0.21 -15.47
C PRO A 386 -12.33 -0.03 -16.47
N ALA A 387 -13.51 -0.39 -15.96
CA ALA A 387 -14.67 -0.73 -16.76
C ALA A 387 -15.16 0.42 -17.66
N ASP A 388 -14.75 1.66 -17.37
CA ASP A 388 -15.13 2.85 -18.13
C ASP A 388 -13.92 3.78 -18.34
N GLY A 389 -13.76 4.26 -19.58
CA GLY A 389 -12.76 5.25 -19.96
C GLY A 389 -11.48 4.69 -20.57
N LYS A 390 -11.55 3.52 -21.24
CA LYS A 390 -10.45 2.97 -22.01
C LYS A 390 -10.09 3.83 -23.23
N GLY A 391 -11.06 4.57 -23.78
CA GLY A 391 -10.80 5.52 -24.86
C GLY A 391 -12.07 5.92 -25.59
N VAL A 392 -11.88 6.67 -26.68
CA VAL A 392 -12.98 7.09 -27.57
C VAL A 392 -12.69 6.55 -28.96
N LEU A 393 -13.66 5.84 -29.53
CA LEU A 393 -13.69 5.44 -30.93
C LEU A 393 -14.48 6.48 -31.73
N VAL A 394 -13.92 6.96 -32.83
CA VAL A 394 -14.54 7.97 -33.69
C VAL A 394 -14.46 7.55 -35.14
N ALA A 395 -15.60 7.47 -35.82
CA ALA A 395 -15.67 7.31 -37.27
C ALA A 395 -15.99 8.65 -37.92
N LEU A 396 -15.05 9.16 -38.72
CA LEU A 396 -15.12 10.42 -39.44
C LEU A 396 -15.40 10.15 -40.93
N ARG A 397 -16.42 10.81 -41.48
CA ARG A 397 -16.73 10.79 -42.92
C ARG A 397 -16.21 12.08 -43.56
N PRO A 398 -15.30 12.00 -44.55
CA PRO A 398 -14.78 13.19 -45.22
C PRO A 398 -15.86 13.88 -46.05
N VAL A 399 -15.66 15.17 -46.31
CA VAL A 399 -16.51 15.94 -47.23
C VAL A 399 -16.43 15.39 -48.66
N PRO A 400 -17.47 15.57 -49.51
CA PRO A 400 -17.51 15.01 -50.87
C PRO A 400 -16.34 15.40 -51.79
N GLY A 401 -15.56 16.43 -51.45
CA GLY A 401 -14.37 16.86 -52.19
C GLY A 401 -13.04 16.26 -51.73
N ILE A 402 -13.00 15.53 -50.60
CA ILE A 402 -11.78 14.96 -50.02
C ILE A 402 -11.90 13.45 -49.96
N ARG A 403 -10.90 12.73 -50.49
CA ARG A 403 -10.86 11.27 -50.36
C ARG A 403 -10.34 10.85 -48.98
N VAL A 404 -10.77 9.70 -48.48
CA VAL A 404 -10.34 9.20 -47.16
C VAL A 404 -8.83 9.02 -47.04
N GLU A 405 -8.15 8.69 -48.13
CA GLU A 405 -6.69 8.52 -48.13
C GLU A 405 -5.97 9.87 -48.01
N GLN A 406 -6.56 10.95 -48.53
CA GLN A 406 -6.04 12.30 -48.34
C GLN A 406 -6.29 12.78 -46.89
N ALA A 407 -7.48 12.52 -46.34
CA ALA A 407 -7.77 12.79 -44.94
C ALA A 407 -6.80 12.03 -44.00
N LEU A 408 -6.42 10.81 -44.36
CA LEU A 408 -5.41 10.03 -43.63
C LEU A 408 -4.03 10.71 -43.62
N THR A 409 -3.59 11.30 -44.75
CA THR A 409 -2.29 12.00 -44.78
C THR A 409 -2.23 13.25 -43.89
N LEU A 410 -3.38 13.87 -43.63
CA LEU A 410 -3.50 15.02 -42.73
C LEU A 410 -3.53 14.62 -41.25
N CYS A 411 -3.89 13.38 -40.95
CA CYS A 411 -4.00 12.90 -39.59
C CYS A 411 -2.63 12.47 -39.05
N ARG A 412 -2.08 13.23 -38.10
CA ARG A 412 -0.77 12.93 -37.51
C ARG A 412 -0.87 12.84 -35.99
N PRO A 413 -1.22 11.65 -35.45
CA PRO A 413 -1.23 11.47 -34.01
C PRO A 413 0.20 11.49 -33.47
N ASN A 414 0.45 12.39 -32.52
CA ASN A 414 1.75 12.50 -31.85
C ASN A 414 1.93 11.44 -30.75
N ARG A 415 0.83 10.90 -30.23
CA ARG A 415 0.78 10.04 -29.03
C ARG A 415 0.73 8.56 -29.40
N THR A 416 1.47 7.73 -28.64
CA THR A 416 1.31 6.27 -28.66
C THR A 416 -0.02 5.88 -28.01
N GLY A 417 -0.70 4.90 -28.60
CA GLY A 417 -2.07 4.50 -28.25
C GLY A 417 -3.14 5.15 -29.12
N ASP A 418 -2.80 6.21 -29.86
CA ASP A 418 -3.71 6.81 -30.85
C ASP A 418 -3.46 6.12 -32.19
N ILE A 419 -4.43 5.27 -32.56
CA ILE A 419 -4.38 4.49 -33.79
C ILE A 419 -5.53 4.87 -34.70
N MET A 420 -5.35 4.61 -35.98
CA MET A 420 -6.35 4.92 -36.99
C MET A 420 -6.33 3.91 -38.12
N THR A 421 -7.48 3.75 -38.76
CA THR A 421 -7.65 2.90 -39.93
C THR A 421 -8.64 3.54 -40.91
N ILE A 422 -8.68 3.05 -42.15
CA ILE A 422 -9.60 3.51 -43.18
C ILE A 422 -10.39 2.32 -43.74
N GLY A 423 -11.69 2.48 -43.87
CA GLY A 423 -12.57 1.45 -44.42
C GLY A 423 -13.95 1.99 -44.74
N GLY A 424 -14.54 1.51 -45.84
CA GLY A 424 -15.90 1.89 -46.24
C GLY A 424 -16.10 3.41 -46.44
N ASN A 425 -15.10 4.10 -46.99
CA ASN A 425 -15.08 5.56 -47.17
C ASN A 425 -15.24 6.36 -45.85
N ARG A 426 -14.74 5.80 -44.74
CA ARG A 426 -14.63 6.45 -43.44
C ARG A 426 -13.22 6.32 -42.89
N LEU A 427 -12.81 7.34 -42.14
CA LEU A 427 -11.57 7.33 -41.35
C LEU A 427 -11.96 7.05 -39.90
N VAL A 428 -11.48 5.93 -39.36
CA VAL A 428 -11.78 5.50 -38.00
C VAL A 428 -10.56 5.73 -37.12
N LEU A 429 -10.75 6.43 -36.01
CA LEU A 429 -9.74 6.77 -35.02
C LEU A 429 -10.11 6.16 -33.69
N PHE A 430 -9.12 5.63 -32.98
CA PHE A 430 -9.27 5.26 -31.59
C PHE A 430 -8.25 6.04 -30.76
N LEU A 431 -8.76 6.84 -29.83
CA LEU A 431 -7.98 7.68 -28.94
C LEU A 431 -7.94 7.04 -27.55
N SER A 432 -6.80 6.48 -27.19
CA SER A 432 -6.62 5.78 -25.92
C SER A 432 -6.75 6.77 -24.75
N PHE A 433 -7.58 6.44 -23.76
CA PHE A 433 -7.77 7.20 -22.51
C PHE A 433 -8.15 8.67 -22.69
N CYS A 434 -8.78 9.00 -23.81
CA CYS A 434 -9.40 10.31 -24.03
C CYS A 434 -10.78 10.35 -23.36
N ARG A 435 -11.15 11.50 -22.79
CA ARG A 435 -12.53 11.76 -22.33
C ARG A 435 -13.33 12.37 -23.48
N VAL A 436 -14.64 12.12 -23.51
CA VAL A 436 -15.53 12.67 -24.54
C VAL A 436 -15.45 14.19 -24.62
N ASN A 437 -15.35 14.86 -23.47
CA ASN A 437 -15.26 16.33 -23.40
C ASN A 437 -13.97 16.88 -24.02
N ASP A 438 -12.90 16.08 -24.04
CA ASP A 438 -11.58 16.48 -24.57
C ASP A 438 -11.39 16.05 -26.04
N LEU A 439 -12.41 15.44 -26.66
CA LEU A 439 -12.31 14.90 -28.02
C LEU A 439 -12.01 15.99 -29.05
N ASP A 440 -12.72 17.12 -29.00
CA ASP A 440 -12.52 18.22 -29.94
C ASP A 440 -11.11 18.82 -29.80
N THR A 441 -10.63 18.96 -28.56
CA THR A 441 -9.26 19.40 -28.26
C THR A 441 -8.22 18.42 -28.79
N ALA A 442 -8.47 17.11 -28.67
CA ALA A 442 -7.58 16.09 -29.20
C ALA A 442 -7.52 16.12 -30.74
N LEU A 443 -8.68 16.21 -31.39
CA LEU A 443 -8.76 16.27 -32.85
C LEU A 443 -8.06 17.51 -33.43
N ASN A 444 -8.20 18.67 -32.78
CA ASN A 444 -7.51 19.91 -33.20
C ASN A 444 -5.98 19.83 -33.08
N HIS A 445 -5.45 18.94 -32.22
CA HIS A 445 -4.01 18.70 -32.14
C HIS A 445 -3.52 17.63 -33.13
N ILE A 446 -4.41 16.73 -33.57
CA ILE A 446 -4.08 15.64 -34.50
C ILE A 446 -4.12 16.12 -35.95
N PHE A 447 -5.07 17.01 -36.27
CA PHE A 447 -5.24 17.59 -37.60
C PHE A 447 -4.64 19.00 -37.67
N PRO A 448 -3.87 19.32 -38.72
CA PRO A 448 -3.34 20.68 -38.90
C PRO A 448 -4.38 21.70 -39.35
N LEU A 449 -5.57 21.24 -39.74
CA LEU A 449 -6.69 22.06 -40.22
C LEU A 449 -7.91 21.80 -39.33
N PRO A 450 -8.86 22.76 -39.24
CA PRO A 450 -10.12 22.57 -38.53
C PRO A 450 -10.87 21.33 -39.02
N THR A 451 -11.31 20.48 -38.09
CA THR A 451 -11.97 19.22 -38.46
C THR A 451 -13.29 19.40 -39.20
N GLY A 452 -13.99 20.53 -39.01
CA GLY A 452 -15.23 20.86 -39.73
C GLY A 452 -15.06 21.08 -41.23
N ASP A 453 -13.86 21.45 -41.69
CA ASP A 453 -13.58 21.65 -43.12
C ASP A 453 -13.21 20.32 -43.81
N ILE A 454 -12.69 19.36 -43.04
CA ILE A 454 -12.24 18.07 -43.55
C ILE A 454 -13.37 17.03 -43.53
N PHE A 455 -14.21 17.05 -42.49
CA PHE A 455 -15.20 16.02 -42.22
C PHE A 455 -16.61 16.58 -42.15
N SER A 456 -17.55 15.93 -42.86
CA SER A 456 -18.95 16.34 -42.84
C SER A 456 -19.71 15.73 -41.65
N ASN A 457 -19.47 14.44 -41.37
CA ASN A 457 -20.16 13.70 -40.31
C ASN A 457 -19.15 12.99 -39.41
N ARG A 458 -19.45 12.94 -38.12
CA ARG A 458 -18.72 12.14 -37.13
C ARG A 458 -19.68 11.25 -36.34
N MET A 459 -19.26 10.02 -36.07
CA MET A 459 -19.91 9.13 -35.10
C MET A 459 -18.90 8.83 -34.00
N VAL A 460 -19.36 8.84 -32.76
CA VAL A 460 -18.50 8.75 -31.57
C VAL A 460 -19.06 7.67 -30.65
N TRP A 461 -18.20 6.75 -30.23
CA TRP A 461 -18.50 5.73 -29.22
C TRP A 461 -17.45 5.83 -28.11
N PHE A 462 -17.91 5.94 -26.87
CA PHE A 462 -17.04 6.15 -25.71
C PHE A 462 -17.27 5.15 -24.58
N GLU A 463 -18.40 4.44 -24.60
CA GLU A 463 -18.66 3.34 -23.66
C GLU A 463 -18.06 2.04 -24.20
N ASP A 464 -17.41 1.27 -23.34
CA ASP A 464 -16.76 0.00 -23.69
C ASP A 464 -17.73 -0.99 -24.37
N LYS A 465 -19.01 -1.01 -23.94
CA LYS A 465 -20.07 -1.84 -24.54
C LYS A 465 -20.42 -1.39 -25.97
N GLN A 466 -20.42 -0.09 -26.22
CA GLN A 466 -20.71 0.46 -27.55
C GLN A 466 -19.53 0.22 -28.50
N ILE A 467 -18.31 0.42 -28.02
CA ILE A 467 -17.08 0.18 -28.79
C ILE A 467 -16.99 -1.30 -29.17
N SER A 468 -17.26 -2.21 -28.24
CA SER A 468 -17.25 -3.66 -28.53
C SER A 468 -18.35 -4.08 -29.51
N ALA A 469 -19.57 -3.53 -29.39
CA ALA A 469 -20.64 -3.78 -30.36
C ALA A 469 -20.29 -3.25 -31.77
N GLU A 470 -19.71 -2.06 -31.86
CA GLU A 470 -19.29 -1.47 -33.13
C GLU A 470 -18.12 -2.26 -33.77
N LEU A 471 -17.18 -2.77 -32.97
CA LEU A 471 -16.10 -3.63 -33.47
C LEU A 471 -16.64 -4.89 -34.16
N VAL A 472 -17.73 -5.47 -33.66
CA VAL A 472 -18.40 -6.61 -34.31
C VAL A 472 -18.97 -6.19 -35.68
N GLN A 473 -19.58 -5.00 -35.77
CA GLN A 473 -20.09 -4.46 -37.04
C GLN A 473 -18.95 -4.13 -38.02
N MET A 474 -17.85 -3.57 -37.54
CA MET A 474 -16.67 -3.26 -38.33
C MET A 474 -15.98 -4.52 -38.90
N ARG A 475 -16.01 -5.64 -38.16
CA ARG A 475 -15.48 -6.94 -38.63
C ARG A 475 -16.31 -7.58 -39.74
N LEU A 476 -17.58 -7.18 -39.92
CA LEU A 476 -18.44 -7.66 -41.01
C LEU A 476 -18.17 -6.94 -42.35
N LEU A 477 -17.29 -5.94 -42.36
CA LEU A 477 -16.97 -5.17 -43.56
C LEU A 477 -16.07 -6.00 -44.49
N SER A 478 -16.45 -6.10 -45.77
CA SER A 478 -15.72 -6.91 -46.76
C SER A 478 -14.28 -6.41 -46.96
N PRO A 479 -13.28 -7.31 -47.08
CA PRO A 479 -11.87 -6.95 -47.25
C PRO A 479 -11.57 -6.03 -48.45
N GLU A 480 -12.42 -6.05 -49.47
CA GLU A 480 -12.33 -5.20 -50.66
C GLU A 480 -12.53 -3.70 -50.36
N LEU A 481 -13.16 -3.37 -49.22
CA LEU A 481 -13.43 -2.00 -48.80
C LEU A 481 -12.38 -1.47 -47.82
N TRP A 482 -11.31 -2.23 -47.57
CA TRP A 482 -10.19 -1.80 -46.75
C TRP A 482 -9.33 -0.83 -47.55
N GLY A 483 -9.19 0.39 -47.04
CA GLY A 483 -8.35 1.37 -47.69
C GLY A 483 -6.88 1.11 -47.37
N THR A 484 -6.03 1.17 -48.39
CA THR A 484 -4.58 1.27 -48.19
C THR A 484 -4.16 2.73 -48.20
N PRO A 485 -3.20 3.15 -47.36
CA PRO A 485 -2.68 4.50 -47.41
C PRO A 485 -2.12 4.77 -48.81
N LEU A 486 -2.28 6.01 -49.29
CA LEU A 486 -1.59 6.43 -50.51
C LEU A 486 -0.09 6.15 -50.31
N PRO A 487 0.60 5.61 -51.32
CA PRO A 487 2.04 5.48 -51.25
C PRO A 487 2.60 6.85 -50.93
N LEU A 488 3.29 6.98 -49.79
CA LEU A 488 4.07 8.17 -49.51
C LEU A 488 4.99 8.33 -50.71
N ALA A 489 4.75 9.36 -51.53
CA ALA A 489 5.76 9.82 -52.44
C ALA A 489 6.99 10.00 -51.56
N LYS A 490 8.02 9.14 -51.76
CA LYS A 490 9.33 9.36 -51.16
C LYS A 490 9.62 10.82 -51.47
N ARG A 491 9.54 11.70 -50.46
CA ARG A 491 10.32 12.92 -50.53
C ARG A 491 11.70 12.38 -50.83
N ALA A 492 12.21 12.64 -52.03
CA ALA A 492 13.62 12.49 -52.28
C ALA A 492 14.28 13.10 -51.05
N ASP A 493 15.04 12.31 -50.31
CA ASP A 493 15.90 12.87 -49.28
C ASP A 493 16.54 14.08 -49.96
N PRO A 494 16.43 15.30 -49.40
CA PRO A 494 17.24 16.37 -49.94
C PRO A 494 18.64 15.80 -49.84
N VAL A 495 19.29 15.54 -50.98
CA VAL A 495 20.67 15.11 -50.99
C VAL A 495 21.37 16.28 -50.33
N ILE A 496 21.62 16.16 -49.04
CA ILE A 496 22.37 17.16 -48.30
C ILE A 496 23.76 16.97 -48.89
N ASN A 497 24.11 17.82 -49.85
CA ASN A 497 25.47 17.94 -50.38
C ASN A 497 26.37 18.42 -49.25
N ALA A 498 26.63 17.58 -48.26
CA ALA A 498 27.53 17.85 -47.18
C ALA A 498 28.32 16.59 -46.84
N GLU A 499 29.63 16.72 -46.81
CA GLU A 499 30.55 15.66 -46.44
C GLU A 499 31.13 15.97 -45.06
N HIS A 500 31.31 14.93 -44.23
CA HIS A 500 31.75 15.06 -42.85
C HIS A 500 33.25 14.80 -42.74
N ASP A 501 34.04 15.86 -42.65
CA ASP A 501 35.51 15.82 -42.65
C ASP A 501 36.10 15.49 -41.26
N GLY A 502 35.50 14.54 -40.56
CA GLY A 502 35.93 14.05 -39.23
C GLY A 502 35.73 15.00 -38.05
N ARG A 503 35.42 16.30 -38.24
CA ARG A 503 35.14 17.25 -37.14
C ARG A 503 33.89 18.12 -37.31
N ILE A 504 33.50 18.50 -38.54
CA ILE A 504 32.34 19.37 -38.80
C ILE A 504 31.71 18.99 -40.16
N TRP A 505 30.38 19.05 -40.27
CA TRP A 505 29.66 18.95 -41.54
C TRP A 505 29.88 20.19 -42.41
N ARG A 506 30.44 20.02 -43.62
CA ARG A 506 30.59 21.12 -44.59
C ARG A 506 29.71 20.89 -45.81
N ARG A 507 28.90 21.89 -46.19
CA ARG A 507 28.12 21.86 -47.44
C ARG A 507 29.02 22.11 -48.64
N ILE A 508 28.92 21.27 -49.68
CA ILE A 508 29.60 21.44 -50.96
C ILE A 508 28.71 22.35 -51.82
N PRO A 509 29.18 23.53 -52.24
CA PRO A 509 28.42 24.40 -53.13
C PRO A 509 28.32 23.76 -54.52
N GLU A 510 27.09 23.62 -55.02
CA GLU A 510 26.87 23.24 -56.43
C GLU A 510 27.15 24.46 -57.33
N PRO A 511 28.00 24.32 -58.36
CA PRO A 511 28.22 25.38 -59.33
C PRO A 511 26.98 25.52 -60.24
N LEU A 512 26.20 26.57 -60.04
CA LEU A 512 25.18 26.97 -61.02
C LEU A 512 25.88 27.55 -62.26
N ARG A 513 25.80 26.85 -63.40
CA ARG A 513 26.09 27.43 -64.70
C ARG A 513 24.83 28.13 -65.21
N LEU A 514 24.99 29.37 -65.69
CA LEU A 514 23.88 30.22 -66.16
C LEU A 514 23.45 29.96 -67.61
N LEU A 515 24.01 28.97 -68.31
CA LEU A 515 23.66 28.61 -69.69
C LEU A 515 23.85 27.09 -69.89
N ASP A 516 22.81 26.40 -70.36
CA ASP A 516 22.88 25.03 -70.85
C ASP A 516 23.46 25.02 -72.28
N ASP A 517 24.60 24.35 -72.49
CA ASP A 517 25.25 24.18 -73.81
C ASP A 517 24.42 23.36 -74.82
N THR A 518 23.15 23.06 -74.53
CA THR A 518 22.26 22.29 -75.40
C THR A 518 21.37 23.14 -76.32
N ALA A 519 21.52 24.47 -76.31
CA ALA A 519 20.74 25.38 -77.17
C ALA A 519 21.56 26.05 -78.30
N GLU A 520 22.74 25.52 -78.66
CA GLU A 520 23.55 26.04 -79.78
C GLU A 520 23.80 25.00 -80.90
N ARG A 521 22.84 24.10 -81.12
CA ARG A 521 22.74 23.29 -82.34
C ARG A 521 21.29 23.12 -82.78
N ALA A 522 20.65 24.22 -83.17
CA ALA A 522 19.57 24.21 -84.15
C ALA A 522 19.47 25.60 -84.80
N SER A 523 19.68 25.62 -86.12
CA SER A 523 19.61 26.73 -87.09
C SER A 523 20.65 27.84 -86.99
#